data_AF-A0A973NNR4-F1
#
_entry.id   AF-A0A973NNR4-F1
#
_cell.length_a   1.000
_cell.length_b   1.000
_cell.length_c   1.000
_cell.angle_alpha   90.00
_cell.angle_beta   90.00
_cell.angle_gamma   90.00
#
_symmetry.space_group_name_H-M   'P 1'
#
loop_
_entity.id
_entity.type
_entity.pdbx_description
1 polymer ?
#
loop_
_entity_poly.entity_id
_entity_poly.type
_entity_poly.pdbx_seq_one_letter_code
_entity_poly.pdbx_strand_id
1 'polypeptide(L)'
;MSWMPRPSSPRAVFRDFLAFVRQREREHVLGAAMAFLVTLIIVIIFLVDPRVNTAPPEQVTYVELYPSNRTDAEIIRDQNKDAAARLAAKKEKQRQFQELEKRFGM
;
A
#
# COMPACT_ATOMS: atom_id res chain seq x y z
N MET A 1 -35.79 33.37 -31.28
CA MET A 1 -35.62 32.87 -29.90
C MET A 1 -35.05 31.47 -29.97
N SER A 2 -33.78 31.26 -29.59
CA SER A 2 -33.20 29.91 -29.57
C SER A 2 -33.66 29.18 -28.31
N TRP A 3 -34.30 28.04 -28.48
CA TRP A 3 -34.87 27.17 -27.43
C TRP A 3 -33.81 26.31 -26.70
N MET A 4 -32.59 26.19 -27.25
CA MET A 4 -31.55 25.32 -26.68
C MET A 4 -30.83 25.98 -25.49
N PRO A 5 -30.65 25.29 -24.34
CA PRO A 5 -29.82 25.79 -23.25
C PRO A 5 -28.38 25.97 -23.71
N ARG A 6 -27.70 27.00 -23.18
CA ARG A 6 -26.29 27.27 -23.48
C ARG A 6 -25.44 26.04 -23.08
N PRO A 7 -24.52 25.57 -23.94
CA PRO A 7 -23.67 24.43 -23.59
C PRO A 7 -22.87 24.76 -22.33
N SER A 8 -22.94 23.87 -21.34
CA SER A 8 -22.20 24.00 -20.10
C SER A 8 -20.71 23.92 -20.39
N SER A 9 -19.97 24.98 -20.05
CA SER A 9 -18.51 24.98 -20.15
C SER A 9 -17.88 24.44 -18.87
N PRO A 10 -16.71 23.78 -18.92
CA PRO A 10 -16.00 23.35 -17.71
C PRO A 10 -15.76 24.48 -16.71
N ARG A 11 -15.59 25.71 -17.21
CA ARG A 11 -15.45 26.93 -16.39
C ARG A 11 -16.71 27.25 -15.56
N ALA A 12 -17.89 26.90 -16.06
CA ALA A 12 -19.14 27.10 -15.32
C ALA A 12 -19.18 26.23 -14.06
N VAL A 13 -18.69 24.98 -14.14
CA VAL A 13 -18.62 24.06 -12.99
C VAL A 13 -17.69 24.60 -11.89
N PHE A 14 -16.51 25.09 -12.26
CA PHE A 14 -15.59 25.69 -11.28
C PHE A 14 -16.15 26.95 -10.64
N ARG A 15 -16.85 27.80 -11.41
CA ARG A 15 -17.48 29.00 -10.87
C ARG A 15 -18.60 28.66 -9.90
N ASP A 16 -19.38 27.63 -10.21
CA ASP A 16 -20.47 27.15 -9.37
C ASP A 16 -19.94 26.52 -8.08
N PHE A 17 -18.91 25.66 -8.18
CA PHE A 17 -18.20 25.11 -7.03
C PHE A 17 -17.62 26.21 -6.13
N LEU A 18 -16.95 27.21 -6.70
CA LEU A 18 -16.43 28.35 -5.93
C LEU A 18 -17.55 29.15 -5.28
N ALA A 19 -18.69 29.34 -5.94
CA ALA A 19 -19.84 30.03 -5.37
C ALA A 19 -20.44 29.25 -4.18
N PHE A 20 -20.58 27.93 -4.32
CA PHE A 20 -20.98 27.02 -3.25
C PHE A 20 -20.02 27.06 -2.06
N VAL A 21 -18.70 26.99 -2.30
CA VAL A 21 -17.68 27.11 -1.24
C VAL A 21 -17.73 28.47 -0.55
N ARG A 22 -18.15 29.53 -1.26
CA ARG A 22 -18.28 30.89 -0.71
C ARG A 22 -19.53 31.07 0.13
N GLN A 23 -20.59 30.29 -0.13
CA GLN A 23 -21.76 30.18 0.73
C GLN A 23 -21.39 29.35 1.97
N ARG A 24 -20.77 30.00 2.96
CA ARG A 24 -20.37 29.38 4.22
C ARG A 24 -21.57 29.27 5.18
N GLU A 25 -22.24 28.14 5.16
CA GLU A 25 -23.04 27.71 6.31
C GLU A 25 -22.15 26.93 7.32
N ARG A 26 -22.50 26.98 8.61
CA ARG A 26 -21.70 26.37 9.68
C ARG A 26 -21.51 24.86 9.47
N GLU A 27 -22.51 24.20 8.89
CA GLU A 27 -22.52 22.76 8.65
C GLU A 27 -21.49 22.34 7.59
N HIS A 28 -21.25 23.18 6.58
CA HIS A 28 -20.26 22.92 5.52
C HIS A 28 -18.83 22.92 6.06
N VAL A 29 -18.56 23.77 7.07
CA VAL A 29 -17.26 23.82 7.73
C VAL A 29 -17.01 22.55 8.54
N LEU A 30 -18.03 22.05 9.25
CA LEU A 30 -17.92 20.81 10.02
C LEU A 30 -17.69 19.60 9.10
N GLY A 31 -18.45 19.51 8.00
CA GLY A 31 -18.25 18.46 6.99
C GLY A 31 -16.86 18.50 6.35
N ALA A 32 -16.38 19.69 5.99
CA ALA A 32 -15.03 19.86 5.43
C ALA A 32 -13.93 19.50 6.44
N ALA A 33 -14.09 19.89 7.72
CA ALA A 33 -13.16 19.54 8.77
C ALA A 33 -13.10 18.03 9.02
N MET A 34 -14.25 17.35 9.00
CA MET A 34 -14.31 15.89 9.13
C MET A 34 -13.68 15.19 7.93
N ALA A 35 -13.97 15.63 6.71
CA ALA A 35 -13.35 15.08 5.51
C ALA A 35 -11.82 15.21 5.59
N PHE A 36 -11.32 16.40 5.93
CA PHE A 36 -9.89 16.63 6.07
C PHE A 36 -9.27 15.78 7.18
N LEU A 37 -9.92 15.69 8.34
CA LEU A 37 -9.45 14.91 9.49
C LEU A 37 -9.34 13.42 9.15
N VAL A 38 -10.37 12.84 8.54
CA VAL A 38 -10.36 11.41 8.15
C VAL A 38 -9.25 11.16 7.11
N THR A 39 -9.13 12.01 6.09
CA THR A 39 -8.05 11.88 5.11
C THR A 39 -6.67 11.97 5.76
N LEU A 40 -6.48 12.91 6.70
CA LEU A 40 -5.22 13.06 7.42
C LEU A 40 -4.88 11.82 8.26
N ILE A 41 -5.86 11.27 8.97
CA ILE A 41 -5.69 10.03 9.76
C ILE A 41 -5.23 8.89 8.86
N ILE A 42 -5.87 8.70 7.70
CA ILE A 42 -5.49 7.65 6.75
C ILE A 42 -4.04 7.83 6.31
N VAL A 43 -3.64 9.04 5.92
CA VAL A 43 -2.26 9.34 5.50
C VAL A 43 -1.25 9.05 6.62
N ILE A 44 -1.56 9.47 7.86
CA ILE A 44 -0.71 9.22 9.02
C ILE A 44 -0.54 7.72 9.28
N ILE A 45 -1.64 6.94 9.22
CA ILE A 45 -1.58 5.49 9.41
C ILE A 45 -0.62 4.86 8.40
N PHE A 46 -0.72 5.20 7.11
CA PHE A 46 0.18 4.67 6.09
C PHE A 46 1.65 5.09 6.26
N LEU A 47 1.91 6.27 6.83
CA LEU A 47 3.28 6.74 7.11
C LEU A 47 3.90 6.05 8.33
N VAL A 48 3.10 5.73 9.34
CA VAL A 48 3.56 5.18 10.63
C VAL A 48 3.58 3.65 10.61
N ASP A 49 2.61 3.00 9.94
CA ASP A 49 2.45 1.54 9.94
C ASP A 49 3.73 0.77 9.53
N PRO A 50 4.47 1.17 8.48
CA PRO A 50 5.72 0.51 8.08
C PRO A 50 6.83 0.55 9.13
N ARG A 51 6.75 1.47 10.09
CA ARG A 51 7.77 1.63 11.14
C ARG A 51 7.42 0.89 12.43
N VAL A 52 6.15 0.60 12.66
CA VAL A 52 5.67 0.07 13.95
C VAL A 52 5.18 -1.37 13.83
N ASN A 53 4.37 -1.69 12.82
CA ASN A 53 3.71 -2.99 12.72
C ASN A 53 4.29 -3.87 11.60
N THR A 54 4.62 -3.27 10.46
CA THR A 54 5.06 -3.99 9.25
C THR A 54 6.56 -3.87 8.98
N ALA A 55 7.32 -3.29 9.90
CA ALA A 55 8.78 -3.25 9.81
C ALA A 55 9.33 -4.68 9.80
N PRO A 56 10.08 -5.10 8.76
CA PRO A 56 10.77 -6.37 8.81
C PRO A 56 11.73 -6.38 10.00
N PRO A 57 11.85 -7.50 10.73
CA PRO A 57 12.83 -7.60 11.81
C PRO A 57 14.22 -7.32 11.26
N GLU A 58 15.09 -6.75 12.09
CA GLU A 58 16.46 -6.46 11.69
C GLU A 58 17.16 -7.75 11.25
N GLN A 59 17.52 -7.83 9.96
CA GLN A 59 18.14 -9.02 9.38
C GLN A 59 19.65 -8.83 9.37
N VAL A 60 20.34 -9.58 10.22
CA VAL A 60 21.80 -9.71 10.13
C VAL A 60 22.11 -10.51 8.87
N THR A 61 22.61 -9.83 7.84
CA THR A 61 23.05 -10.48 6.60
C THR A 61 24.47 -11.01 6.80
N TYR A 62 24.60 -12.34 6.93
CA TYR A 62 25.91 -12.98 6.97
C TYR A 62 26.45 -13.13 5.55
N VAL A 63 27.65 -12.60 5.32
CA VAL A 63 28.35 -12.81 4.06
C VAL A 63 29.24 -14.04 4.23
N GLU A 64 28.95 -15.10 3.48
CA GLU A 64 29.80 -16.29 3.44
C GLU A 64 31.05 -16.01 2.58
N LEU A 65 32.22 -16.27 3.17
CA LEU A 65 33.49 -16.22 2.47
C LEU A 65 33.70 -17.57 1.77
N TYR A 66 33.64 -17.57 0.44
CA TYR A 66 33.90 -18.77 -0.35
C TYR A 66 35.40 -18.89 -0.69
N PRO A 67 35.94 -20.13 -0.69
CA PRO A 67 37.32 -20.35 -1.08
C PRO A 67 37.50 -20.10 -2.59
N SER A 68 38.69 -19.61 -2.98
CA SER A 68 38.99 -19.24 -4.37
C SER A 68 39.05 -20.42 -5.35
N ASN A 69 39.15 -21.65 -4.83
CA ASN A 69 39.22 -22.89 -5.59
C ASN A 69 37.88 -23.65 -5.65
N ARG A 70 36.76 -22.99 -5.32
CA ARG A 70 35.42 -23.60 -5.37
C ARG A 70 35.10 -24.06 -6.79
N THR A 71 34.50 -25.23 -6.90
CA THR A 71 34.12 -25.82 -8.20
C THR A 71 32.68 -25.48 -8.58
N ASP A 72 32.38 -25.46 -9.88
CA ASP A 72 31.03 -25.22 -10.39
C ASP A 72 30.01 -26.24 -9.87
N ALA A 73 30.43 -27.49 -9.67
CA ALA A 73 29.59 -28.55 -9.11
C ALA A 73 29.15 -28.22 -7.67
N GLU A 74 30.05 -27.66 -6.85
CA GLU A 74 29.73 -27.22 -5.49
C GLU A 74 28.79 -26.00 -5.50
N ILE A 75 28.99 -25.07 -6.43
CA ILE A 75 28.12 -23.90 -6.60
C ILE A 75 26.69 -24.34 -6.93
N ILE A 76 26.53 -25.23 -7.90
CA ILE A 76 25.20 -25.72 -8.33
C ILE A 76 24.51 -26.48 -7.20
N ARG A 77 25.25 -27.31 -6.47
CA ARG A 77 24.71 -28.04 -5.31
C ARG A 77 24.16 -27.09 -4.25
N ASP A 78 24.92 -26.05 -3.91
CA ASP A 78 24.53 -25.10 -2.87
C ASP A 78 23.35 -24.21 -3.34
N GLN A 79 23.35 -23.79 -4.61
CA GLN A 79 22.20 -23.09 -5.21
C GLN A 79 20.91 -23.92 -5.17
N ASN A 80 21.00 -25.23 -5.44
CA ASN A 80 19.85 -26.14 -5.37
C ASN A 80 19.33 -26.28 -3.93
N LYS A 81 20.24 -26.35 -2.95
CA LYS A 81 19.89 -26.38 -1.53
C LYS A 81 19.16 -25.09 -1.12
N ASP A 82 19.68 -23.94 -1.50
CA ASP A 82 19.06 -22.64 -1.21
C ASP A 82 17.72 -22.47 -1.93
N ALA A 83 17.60 -22.95 -3.16
CA ALA A 83 16.35 -22.97 -3.89
C ALA A 83 15.28 -23.80 -3.17
N ALA A 84 15.64 -24.99 -2.67
CA ALA A 84 14.75 -25.83 -1.89
C ALA A 84 14.31 -25.15 -0.58
N ALA A 85 15.24 -24.50 0.14
CA ALA A 85 14.92 -23.76 1.36
C ALA A 85 13.94 -22.59 1.10
N ARG A 86 14.17 -21.82 0.03
CA ARG A 86 13.27 -20.73 -0.38
C ARG A 86 11.88 -21.24 -0.75
N LEU A 87 11.79 -22.37 -1.45
CA LEU A 87 10.51 -22.97 -1.82
C LEU A 87 9.75 -23.48 -0.60
N ALA A 88 10.44 -24.09 0.36
CA ALA A 88 9.82 -24.54 1.62
C ALA A 88 9.27 -23.36 2.42
N ALA A 89 10.04 -22.28 2.58
CA ALA A 89 9.60 -21.07 3.27
C ALA A 89 8.37 -20.42 2.60
N LYS A 90 8.35 -20.34 1.26
CA LYS A 90 7.18 -19.85 0.51
C LYS A 90 5.94 -20.71 0.73
N LYS A 91 6.09 -22.03 0.74
CA LYS A 91 4.99 -22.97 0.97
C LYS A 91 4.45 -22.86 2.39
N GLU A 92 5.31 -22.67 3.38
CA GLU A 92 4.89 -22.45 4.76
C GLU A 92 4.13 -21.13 4.91
N LYS A 93 4.64 -20.03 4.31
CA LYS A 93 3.91 -18.76 4.28
C LYS A 93 2.54 -18.91 3.63
N GLN A 94 2.46 -19.62 2.50
CA GLN A 94 1.19 -19.88 1.83
C GLN A 94 0.23 -20.66 2.73
N ARG A 95 0.70 -21.67 3.48
CA ARG A 95 -0.12 -22.40 4.45
C ARG A 95 -0.62 -21.49 5.57
N GLN A 96 0.25 -20.65 6.14
CA GLN A 96 -0.14 -19.66 7.16
C GLN A 96 -1.25 -18.74 6.64
N PHE A 97 -1.14 -18.23 5.41
CA PHE A 97 -2.19 -17.42 4.81
C PHE A 97 -3.49 -18.20 4.57
N GLN A 98 -3.43 -19.44 4.09
CA GLN A 98 -4.62 -20.29 3.94
C GLN A 98 -5.30 -20.62 5.27
N GLU A 99 -4.54 -20.78 6.36
CA GLU A 99 -5.10 -20.98 7.70
C GLU A 99 -5.77 -19.71 8.23
N LEU A 100 -5.17 -18.53 8.00
CA LEU A 100 -5.77 -17.25 8.34
C LEU A 100 -7.07 -17.03 7.53
N GLU A 101 -7.05 -17.28 6.23
CA GLU A 101 -8.21 -17.24 5.33
C GLU A 101 -9.37 -18.08 5.89
N LYS A 102 -9.11 -19.36 6.22
CA LYS A 102 -10.11 -20.26 6.82
C LYS A 102 -10.64 -19.78 8.18
N ARG A 103 -9.80 -19.13 8.99
CA ARG A 103 -10.19 -18.62 10.33
C ARG A 103 -11.01 -17.34 10.25
N PHE A 104 -10.71 -16.46 9.30
CA PHE A 104 -11.33 -15.15 9.17
C PHE A 104 -12.40 -15.08 8.07
N GLY A 105 -12.59 -16.15 7.28
CA GLY A 105 -13.66 -16.28 6.30
C GLY A 105 -13.58 -15.31 5.12
N MET A 106 -12.38 -14.84 4.78
CA MET A 106 -12.09 -14.09 3.55
C MET A 106 -11.89 -15.04 2.37
#